data_AF-A0A1F8J0U4-F1
#
_entry.id   AF-A0A1F8J0U4-F1
#
_cell.length_a   1.000
_cell.length_b   1.000
_cell.length_c   1.000
_cell.angle_alpha   90.00
_cell.angle_beta   90.00
_cell.angle_gamma   90.00
#
_symmetry.space_group_name_H-M   'P 1'
#
loop_
_entity.id
_entity.type
_entity.pdbx_description
1 polymer ?
#
loop_
_entity_poly.entity_id
_entity_poly.type
_entity_poly.pdbx_seq_one_letter_code
_entity_poly.pdbx_strand_id
1 'polypeptide(L)'
;MTPQLSSSGKKKDLILRILAYFKSGKKQELIDFPDSSRARKGEKYPLQPKTKILIGAYKNDLVTRMFFKELIGDHFHFTAFGIDWINERWAKGDPPTYQEFASFWKKEYESRKTQKATPKKEWAYLNFIATSSASAL
;
A
#
# COMPACT_ATOMS: atom_id res chain seq x y z
N MET A 1 -6.35 0.61 34.53
CA MET A 1 -7.19 0.76 33.32
C MET A 1 -6.39 0.28 32.12
N THR A 2 -6.85 -0.76 31.43
CA THR A 2 -6.18 -1.23 30.21
C THR A 2 -6.45 -0.22 29.08
N PRO A 3 -5.42 0.33 28.44
CA PRO A 3 -5.59 1.26 27.33
C PRO A 3 -6.37 0.58 26.19
N GLN A 4 -7.58 1.05 25.91
CA GLN A 4 -8.34 0.55 24.75
C GLN A 4 -7.73 1.15 23.47
N LEU A 5 -6.84 0.41 22.82
CA LEU A 5 -6.35 0.71 21.48
C LEU A 5 -7.42 0.33 20.46
N SER A 6 -7.54 1.11 19.38
CA SER A 6 -8.42 0.72 18.27
C SER A 6 -8.02 -0.66 17.72
N SER A 7 -8.99 -1.48 17.32
CA SER A 7 -8.80 -2.75 16.62
C SER A 7 -9.00 -2.63 15.10
N SER A 8 -9.28 -1.43 14.59
CA SER A 8 -9.47 -1.18 13.16
C SER A 8 -8.16 -0.88 12.42
N GLY A 9 -8.12 -1.20 11.13
CA GLY A 9 -6.97 -1.02 10.24
C GLY A 9 -6.36 -2.35 9.77
N LYS A 10 -5.25 -2.27 9.03
CA LYS A 10 -4.55 -3.48 8.56
C LYS A 10 -3.67 -4.05 9.68
N LYS A 11 -3.27 -5.33 9.54
CA LYS A 11 -2.44 -6.02 10.54
C LYS A 11 -1.16 -5.24 10.92
N LYS A 12 -0.41 -4.71 9.96
CA LYS A 12 0.73 -3.81 10.23
C LYS A 12 0.36 -2.60 11.05
N ASP A 13 -0.76 -1.95 10.78
CA ASP A 13 -1.18 -0.76 11.52
C ASP A 13 -1.47 -1.12 12.97
N LEU A 14 -2.06 -2.28 13.23
CA LEU A 14 -2.27 -2.82 14.58
C LEU A 14 -0.94 -3.11 15.27
N ILE A 15 0.00 -3.79 14.60
CA ILE A 15 1.34 -4.09 15.15
C ILE A 15 2.08 -2.79 15.49
N LEU A 16 2.11 -1.82 14.57
CA LEU A 16 2.78 -0.54 14.79
C LEU A 16 2.12 0.26 15.92
N ARG A 17 0.78 0.24 16.02
CA ARG A 17 0.04 0.89 17.11
C ARG A 17 0.39 0.28 18.47
N ILE A 18 0.50 -1.04 18.54
CA ILE A 18 0.93 -1.75 19.75
C ILE A 18 2.36 -1.33 20.11
N LEU A 19 3.30 -1.38 19.16
CA LEU A 19 4.70 -0.99 19.40
C LEU A 19 4.86 0.48 19.82
N ALA A 20 4.15 1.40 19.16
CA ALA A 20 4.17 2.81 19.50
C ALA A 20 3.61 3.07 20.90
N TYR A 21 2.53 2.36 21.27
CA TYR A 21 1.98 2.42 22.61
C TYR A 21 2.97 1.90 23.66
N PHE A 22 3.58 0.74 23.46
CA PHE A 22 4.60 0.21 24.37
C PHE A 22 5.80 1.16 24.54
N LYS A 23 6.21 1.84 23.47
CA LYS A 23 7.36 2.75 23.50
C LYS A 23 7.06 4.09 24.19
N SER A 24 5.85 4.64 24.01
CA SER A 24 5.55 6.03 24.37
C SER A 24 4.43 6.21 25.39
N GLY A 25 3.65 5.16 25.67
CA GLY A 25 2.42 5.22 26.46
C GLY A 25 1.27 5.97 25.77
N LYS A 26 1.46 6.49 24.55
CA LYS A 26 0.46 7.28 23.83
C LYS A 26 -0.25 6.44 22.77
N LYS A 27 -1.55 6.69 22.61
CA LYS A 27 -2.33 6.11 21.50
C LYS A 27 -1.91 6.80 20.21
N GLN A 28 -1.51 6.01 19.21
CA GLN A 28 -1.22 6.55 17.88
C GLN A 28 -2.54 6.73 17.12
N GLU A 29 -2.73 7.93 16.56
CA GLU A 29 -3.88 8.21 15.70
C GLU A 29 -3.76 7.44 14.38
N LEU A 30 -4.92 7.12 13.79
CA LEU A 30 -4.97 6.49 12.48
C LEU A 30 -4.40 7.47 11.45
N ILE A 31 -3.66 6.95 10.47
CA ILE A 31 -3.28 7.75 9.30
C ILE A 31 -4.58 8.14 8.60
N ASP A 32 -4.92 9.42 8.68
CA ASP A 32 -5.95 9.99 7.84
C ASP A 32 -5.32 10.51 6.55
N PHE A 33 -5.95 10.17 5.42
CA PHE A 33 -5.52 10.65 4.13
C PHE A 33 -6.23 11.98 3.83
N PRO A 34 -5.50 13.00 3.36
CA PRO A 34 -6.07 14.30 3.04
C PRO A 34 -7.14 14.21 1.95
N ASP A 35 -8.10 15.12 1.98
CA ASP A 35 -9.21 15.18 1.01
C ASP A 35 -8.75 15.28 -0.45
N SER A 36 -7.56 15.86 -0.69
CA SER A 36 -6.96 15.91 -2.03
C SER A 36 -6.68 14.54 -2.64
N SER A 37 -6.59 13.49 -1.82
CA SER A 37 -6.39 12.10 -2.26
C SER A 37 -7.67 11.30 -2.36
N ARG A 38 -8.82 11.88 -1.97
CA ARG A 38 -10.12 11.21 -1.91
C ARG A 38 -10.96 11.55 -3.14
N ALA A 39 -11.66 10.54 -3.64
CA ALA A 39 -12.68 10.73 -4.66
C ALA A 39 -13.90 11.41 -4.07
N ARG A 40 -14.54 12.28 -4.86
CA ARG A 40 -15.80 12.95 -4.53
C ARG A 40 -16.98 12.07 -4.93
N LYS A 41 -18.01 12.05 -4.10
CA LYS A 41 -19.24 11.29 -4.35
C LYS A 41 -19.94 11.83 -5.60
N GLY A 42 -20.32 10.93 -6.51
CA GLY A 42 -21.03 11.27 -7.75
C GLY A 42 -20.14 11.70 -8.92
N GLU A 43 -18.84 11.93 -8.68
CA GLU A 43 -17.89 12.24 -9.73
C GLU A 43 -17.38 10.96 -10.42
N LYS A 44 -17.18 11.03 -11.75
CA LYS A 44 -16.63 9.92 -12.53
C LYS A 44 -15.14 10.14 -12.76
N TYR A 45 -14.34 9.12 -12.48
CA TYR A 45 -12.90 9.11 -12.70
C TYR A 45 -12.56 8.08 -13.79
N PRO A 46 -12.34 8.49 -15.04
CA PRO A 46 -12.15 7.56 -16.15
C PRO A 46 -10.76 6.89 -16.09
N LEU A 47 -10.66 5.65 -16.57
CA LEU A 47 -9.37 4.99 -16.77
C LEU A 47 -8.63 5.61 -17.95
N GLN A 48 -7.79 6.60 -17.67
CA GLN A 48 -6.95 7.29 -18.64
C GLN A 48 -5.57 7.57 -18.02
N PRO A 49 -4.49 7.66 -18.82
CA PRO A 49 -3.14 7.82 -18.30
C PRO A 49 -2.99 9.02 -17.35
N LYS A 50 -3.70 10.12 -17.63
CA LYS A 50 -3.64 11.36 -16.87
C LYS A 50 -4.60 11.40 -15.67
N THR A 51 -5.50 10.43 -15.52
CA THR A 51 -6.44 10.41 -14.38
C THR A 51 -5.69 10.06 -13.10
N LYS A 52 -6.02 10.76 -12.01
CA LYS A 52 -5.51 10.48 -10.67
C LYS A 52 -6.10 9.19 -10.10
N ILE A 53 -5.24 8.38 -9.50
CA ILE A 53 -5.59 7.22 -8.69
C ILE A 53 -6.03 7.75 -7.32
N LEU A 54 -7.34 7.86 -7.09
CA LEU A 54 -7.92 8.41 -5.86
C LEU A 54 -8.50 7.31 -4.96
N ILE A 55 -8.47 7.57 -3.65
CA ILE A 55 -9.11 6.73 -2.63
C ILE A 55 -10.62 6.71 -2.87
N GLY A 56 -11.20 5.52 -2.97
CA GLY A 56 -12.64 5.32 -3.22
C GLY A 56 -13.03 5.20 -4.69
N ALA A 57 -12.19 5.66 -5.62
CA ALA A 57 -12.39 5.46 -7.06
C ALA A 57 -11.53 4.33 -7.63
N TYR A 58 -10.27 4.23 -7.19
CA TYR A 58 -9.34 3.21 -7.66
C TYR A 58 -9.71 1.80 -7.17
N LYS A 59 -9.64 0.82 -8.07
CA LYS A 59 -9.94 -0.60 -7.79
C LYS A 59 -8.85 -1.50 -8.35
N ASN A 60 -8.52 -2.56 -7.60
CA ASN A 60 -7.68 -3.65 -8.09
C ASN A 60 -8.55 -4.72 -8.80
N ASP A 61 -9.28 -4.31 -9.85
CA ASP A 61 -10.18 -5.19 -10.60
C ASP A 61 -9.61 -5.59 -11.97
N LEU A 62 -10.35 -6.45 -12.70
CA LEU A 62 -9.93 -6.94 -14.01
C LEU A 62 -9.80 -5.80 -15.04
N VAL A 63 -10.75 -4.86 -15.03
CA VAL A 63 -10.78 -3.73 -15.98
C VAL A 63 -9.54 -2.85 -15.78
N THR A 64 -9.26 -2.48 -14.54
CA THR A 64 -8.08 -1.68 -14.18
C THR A 64 -6.78 -2.44 -14.48
N ARG A 65 -6.77 -3.78 -14.29
CA ARG A 65 -5.62 -4.60 -14.66
C ARG A 65 -5.37 -4.60 -16.16
N MET A 66 -6.41 -4.76 -16.99
CA MET A 66 -6.26 -4.72 -18.44
C MET A 66 -5.76 -3.36 -18.90
N PHE A 67 -6.30 -2.29 -18.34
CA PHE A 67 -5.81 -0.94 -18.61
C PHE A 67 -4.32 -0.77 -18.26
N PHE A 68 -3.86 -1.27 -17.11
CA PHE A 68 -2.43 -1.24 -16.80
C PHE A 68 -1.59 -2.13 -17.72
N LYS A 69 -2.10 -3.26 -18.19
CA LYS A 69 -1.42 -4.09 -19.19
C LYS A 69 -1.24 -3.36 -20.52
N GLU A 70 -2.19 -2.53 -20.93
CA GLU A 70 -2.04 -1.67 -22.11
C GLU A 70 -0.91 -0.63 -21.92
N LEU A 71 -0.79 -0.03 -20.72
CA LEU A 71 0.24 0.97 -20.42
C LEU A 71 1.64 0.37 -20.18
N ILE A 72 1.69 -0.82 -19.60
CA ILE A 72 2.93 -1.41 -19.06
C ILE A 72 3.41 -2.60 -19.92
N GLY A 73 2.48 -3.44 -20.35
CA GLY A 73 2.70 -4.72 -21.00
C GLY A 73 2.09 -5.89 -20.22
N ASP A 74 2.02 -7.06 -20.86
CA ASP A 74 1.32 -8.25 -20.33
C ASP A 74 1.85 -8.81 -19.01
N HIS A 75 3.10 -8.50 -18.68
CA HIS A 75 3.78 -8.90 -17.46
C HIS A 75 3.31 -8.12 -16.22
N PHE A 76 2.45 -7.11 -16.40
CA PHE A 76 1.88 -6.36 -15.28
C PHE A 76 1.02 -7.24 -14.37
N HIS A 77 1.27 -7.07 -13.07
CA HIS A 77 0.41 -7.55 -12.00
C HIS A 77 0.47 -6.57 -10.82
N PHE A 78 -0.60 -6.55 -10.02
CA PHE A 78 -0.62 -5.74 -8.80
C PHE A 78 0.39 -6.31 -7.81
N THR A 79 1.30 -5.45 -7.34
CA THR A 79 2.31 -5.80 -6.35
C THR A 79 2.03 -5.07 -5.04
N ALA A 80 2.40 -5.70 -3.93
CA ALA A 80 2.29 -5.06 -2.63
C ALA A 80 3.15 -3.78 -2.55
N PHE A 81 4.26 -3.70 -3.30
CA PHE A 81 5.11 -2.50 -3.39
C PHE A 81 4.42 -1.36 -4.15
N GLY A 82 3.72 -1.68 -5.24
CA GLY A 82 2.92 -0.69 -5.96
C GLY A 82 1.81 -0.10 -5.09
N ILE A 83 1.11 -0.93 -4.32
CA ILE A 83 0.07 -0.44 -3.40
C ILE A 83 0.66 0.43 -2.29
N ASP A 84 1.83 0.08 -1.74
CA ASP A 84 2.51 0.92 -0.75
C ASP A 84 2.90 2.28 -1.34
N TRP A 85 3.45 2.29 -2.56
CA TRP A 85 3.82 3.51 -3.26
C TRP A 85 2.62 4.44 -3.52
N ILE A 86 1.47 3.88 -3.90
CA ILE A 86 0.21 4.63 -4.02
C ILE A 86 -0.21 5.21 -2.65
N ASN A 87 -0.20 4.39 -1.59
CA ASN A 87 -0.59 4.84 -0.25
C ASN A 87 0.31 5.95 0.28
N GLU A 88 1.62 5.90 0.03
CA GLU A 88 2.57 6.95 0.42
C GLU A 88 2.28 8.28 -0.30
N ARG A 89 1.92 8.21 -1.59
CA ARG A 89 1.50 9.38 -2.37
C ARG A 89 0.18 9.96 -1.86
N TRP A 90 -0.77 9.10 -1.49
CA TRP A 90 -2.01 9.52 -0.82
C TRP A 90 -1.74 10.20 0.52
N ALA A 91 -0.85 9.66 1.36
CA ALA A 91 -0.51 10.26 2.66
C ALA A 91 0.07 11.67 2.52
N LYS A 92 0.77 11.94 1.41
CA LYS A 92 1.34 13.26 1.09
C LYS A 92 0.35 14.23 0.43
N GLY A 93 -0.87 13.78 0.13
CA GLY A 93 -1.86 14.61 -0.56
C GLY A 93 -1.59 14.82 -2.05
N ASP A 94 -0.71 14.00 -2.63
CA ASP A 94 -0.31 14.05 -4.03
C ASP A 94 -0.61 12.70 -4.71
N PRO A 95 -1.88 12.36 -4.93
CA PRO A 95 -2.27 11.09 -5.55
C PRO A 95 -1.66 10.97 -6.97
N PRO A 96 -1.05 9.83 -7.31
CA PRO A 96 -0.40 9.66 -8.60
C PRO A 96 -1.44 9.46 -9.70
N THR A 97 -1.06 9.76 -10.92
CA THR A 97 -1.80 9.35 -12.12
C THR A 97 -1.53 7.89 -12.48
N TYR A 98 -2.40 7.30 -13.31
CA TYR A 98 -2.16 5.96 -13.87
C TYR A 98 -0.83 5.88 -14.62
N GLN A 99 -0.46 6.93 -15.36
CA GLN A 99 0.82 7.00 -16.08
C GLN A 99 2.02 7.05 -15.13
N GLU A 100 1.95 7.83 -14.04
CA GLU A 100 3.03 7.87 -13.05
C GLU A 100 3.21 6.52 -12.36
N PHE A 101 2.11 5.84 -12.02
CA PHE A 101 2.16 4.49 -11.47
C PHE A 101 2.78 3.50 -12.45
N ALA A 102 2.41 3.58 -13.74
CA ALA A 102 2.99 2.73 -14.78
C ALA A 102 4.52 2.96 -14.91
N SER A 103 4.96 4.22 -14.88
CA SER A 103 6.38 4.56 -14.90
C SER A 103 7.13 4.05 -13.68
N PHE A 104 6.54 4.22 -12.47
CA PHE A 104 7.08 3.65 -11.24
C PHE A 104 7.21 2.12 -11.36
N TRP A 105 6.16 1.44 -11.80
CA TRP A 105 6.12 -0.02 -11.88
C TRP A 105 7.17 -0.55 -12.86
N LYS A 106 7.33 0.07 -14.04
CA LYS A 106 8.38 -0.29 -15.01
C LYS A 106 9.77 -0.17 -14.40
N LYS A 107 10.04 0.96 -13.73
CA LYS A 107 11.33 1.19 -13.06
C LYS A 107 11.60 0.13 -11.98
N GLU A 108 10.58 -0.21 -11.20
CA GLU A 108 10.65 -1.22 -10.15
C GLU A 108 10.84 -2.63 -10.72
N TYR A 109 10.21 -2.93 -11.85
CA TYR A 109 10.40 -4.22 -12.54
C TYR A 109 11.82 -4.37 -13.07
N GLU A 110 12.37 -3.33 -13.70
CA GLU A 110 13.75 -3.34 -14.20
C GLU A 110 14.78 -3.38 -13.06
N SER A 111 14.58 -2.64 -11.97
CA SER A 111 15.49 -2.68 -10.81
C SER A 111 15.54 -4.07 -10.17
N ARG A 112 14.42 -4.78 -10.15
CA ARG A 112 14.33 -6.14 -9.58
C ARG A 112 15.06 -7.21 -10.38
N LYS A 113 15.42 -6.94 -11.64
CA LYS A 113 16.27 -7.84 -12.43
C LYS A 113 17.72 -7.84 -11.93
N THR A 114 18.17 -6.73 -11.34
CA THR A 114 19.55 -6.56 -10.88
C THR A 114 19.68 -6.59 -9.35
N GLN A 115 18.62 -6.25 -8.62
CA GLN A 115 18.63 -6.15 -7.16
C GLN A 115 17.49 -6.95 -6.53
N LYS A 116 17.78 -7.76 -5.51
CA LYS A 116 16.74 -8.42 -4.72
C LYS A 116 16.06 -7.40 -3.81
N ALA A 117 14.74 -7.35 -3.85
CA ALA A 117 13.97 -6.49 -2.97
C ALA A 117 14.09 -6.92 -1.51
N THR A 118 14.29 -5.97 -0.61
CA THR A 118 14.21 -6.23 0.83
C THR A 118 12.80 -6.70 1.19
N PRO A 119 12.64 -7.81 1.93
CA PRO A 119 11.33 -8.29 2.33
C PRO A 119 10.61 -7.24 3.19
N LYS A 120 9.30 -7.11 3.00
CA LYS A 120 8.48 -6.23 3.83
C LYS A 120 8.59 -6.64 5.31
N LYS A 121 8.57 -5.67 6.22
CA LYS A 121 8.63 -5.93 7.68
C LYS A 121 7.55 -6.90 8.17
N GLU A 122 6.35 -6.86 7.60
CA GLU A 122 5.30 -7.85 7.92
C GLU A 122 5.73 -9.28 7.55
N TRP A 123 6.34 -9.47 6.38
CA TRP A 123 6.82 -10.78 5.95
C TRP A 123 8.00 -11.24 6.80
N ALA A 124 8.91 -10.33 7.14
CA ALA A 124 9.99 -10.61 8.07
C ALA A 124 9.46 -11.03 9.45
N TYR A 125 8.41 -10.38 9.95
CA TYR A 125 7.76 -10.74 11.21
C TYR A 125 7.07 -12.12 11.13
N LEU A 126 6.34 -12.41 10.05
CA LEU A 126 5.73 -13.73 9.85
C LEU A 126 6.78 -14.83 9.78
N ASN A 127 7.87 -14.59 9.06
CA ASN A 127 9.00 -15.52 9.01
C ASN A 127 9.64 -15.70 10.39
N PHE A 128 9.86 -14.61 11.14
CA PHE A 128 10.37 -14.68 12.50
C PHE A 128 9.49 -15.56 13.40
N ILE A 129 8.17 -15.33 13.43
CA ILE A 129 7.24 -16.15 14.22
C ILE A 129 7.27 -17.61 13.77
N ALA A 130 7.22 -17.88 12.47
CA ALA A 130 7.22 -19.23 11.91
C ALA A 130 8.49 -20.01 12.26
N THR A 131 9.67 -19.38 12.13
CA THR A 131 10.95 -19.99 12.50
C THR A 131 11.07 -20.20 14.01
N SER A 132 10.64 -19.24 14.82
CA SER A 132 10.63 -19.39 16.29
C SER A 132 9.69 -20.49 16.78
N SER A 133 8.56 -20.75 16.09
CA SER A 133 7.68 -21.87 16.40
C SER A 133 8.24 -23.23 15.94
N ALA A 134 9.04 -23.26 14.87
CA ALA A 134 9.67 -24.50 14.39
C ALA A 134 10.87 -24.94 15.24
N SER A 135 11.53 -24.01 15.93
CA SER A 135 12.63 -24.31 16.87
C SER A 135 12.16 -24.68 18.29
N ALA A 136 10.85 -24.80 18.51
CA ALA A 136 10.23 -25.15 19.80
C ALA A 136 9.68 -26.59 19.84
N LEU A 137 10.02 -27.42 18.85
CA LEU A 137 9.77 -28.86 18.76
C LEU A 137 11.11 -29.59 18.62
#